data_AF-A0AAD5YSA4-F1
#
_entry.id   AF-A0AAD5YSA4-F1
#
_cell.length_a   1.000
_cell.length_b   1.000
_cell.length_c   1.000
_cell.angle_alpha   90.00
_cell.angle_beta   90.00
_cell.angle_gamma   90.00
#
_symmetry.space_group_name_H-M   'P 1'
#
loop_
_entity.id
_entity.type
_entity.pdbx_description
1 polymer ?
#
loop_
_entity_poly.entity_id
_entity_poly.type
_entity_poly.pdbx_seq_one_letter_code
_entity_poly.pdbx_strand_id
1 'polypeptide(L)'
;MSGSKLNQINLDEVSEAEARKLMSEEHKNLGYRPPPGSLASEAQSVASKHETGFLAKHDTSTLEGAVREDAARISRERAGLEREGLSVQNLSEDQVRQLMSEEHKELGYRPPPGSLASEAQSEVRKKQRDIDHEAIHEAAVRDARRIQKERGESI
;
A
#
# COMPACT_ATOMS: atom_id res chain seq x y z
N MET A 1 9.58 31.66 8.71
CA MET A 1 10.00 31.05 7.44
C MET A 1 10.27 29.59 7.70
N SER A 2 9.27 28.71 7.51
CA SER A 2 9.42 27.27 7.75
C SER A 2 9.48 26.58 6.40
N GLY A 3 10.64 26.61 5.76
CA GLY A 3 10.91 25.78 4.59
C GLY A 3 11.04 24.34 5.08
N SER A 4 10.14 23.47 4.63
CA SER A 4 10.14 22.04 4.95
C SER A 4 11.51 21.43 4.69
N LYS A 5 11.96 20.57 5.60
CA LYS A 5 13.21 19.80 5.53
C LYS A 5 13.26 18.76 4.40
N LEU A 6 12.31 18.79 3.47
CA LEU A 6 12.35 18.03 2.21
C LEU A 6 13.50 18.48 1.30
N ASN A 7 14.12 19.64 1.58
CA ASN A 7 15.22 20.22 0.81
C ASN A 7 16.64 19.76 1.24
N GLN A 8 16.77 18.74 2.11
CA GLN A 8 18.09 18.32 2.64
C GLN A 8 18.74 17.15 1.89
N ILE A 9 18.00 16.43 1.05
CA ILE A 9 18.54 15.35 0.23
C ILE A 9 18.43 15.80 -1.22
N ASN A 10 19.57 15.92 -1.89
CA ASN A 10 19.56 16.14 -3.33
C ASN A 10 19.31 14.79 -4.00
N LEU A 11 18.06 14.54 -4.44
CA LEU A 11 17.68 13.26 -5.06
C LEU A 11 18.51 12.96 -6.32
N ASP A 12 18.96 14.00 -7.04
CA ASP A 12 19.81 13.87 -8.23
C ASP A 12 21.23 13.37 -7.91
N GLU A 13 21.61 13.34 -6.64
CA GLU A 13 22.91 12.83 -6.16
C GLU A 13 22.75 11.51 -5.39
N VAL A 14 21.55 10.93 -5.32
CA VAL A 14 21.31 9.71 -4.55
C VAL A 14 21.87 8.49 -5.27
N SER A 15 22.75 7.77 -4.58
CA SER A 15 23.30 6.51 -5.06
C SER A 15 22.30 5.35 -4.93
N GLU A 16 22.51 4.28 -5.71
CA GLU A 16 21.69 3.06 -5.61
C GLU A 16 21.70 2.46 -4.19
N ALA A 17 22.83 2.54 -3.50
CA ALA A 17 22.96 2.05 -2.12
C ALA A 17 22.11 2.88 -1.14
N GLU A 18 22.08 4.21 -1.30
CA GLU A 18 21.27 5.10 -0.48
C GLU A 18 19.79 4.97 -0.80
N ALA A 19 19.43 4.88 -2.08
CA ALA A 19 18.06 4.63 -2.49
C ALA A 19 17.55 3.32 -1.86
N ARG A 20 18.36 2.25 -1.83
CA ARG A 20 17.98 0.97 -1.20
C ARG A 20 17.84 1.12 0.32
N LYS A 21 18.71 1.90 0.96
CA LYS A 21 18.60 2.21 2.39
C LYS A 21 17.33 3.00 2.70
N LEU A 22 17.03 4.04 1.93
CA LEU A 22 15.81 4.83 2.04
C LEU A 22 14.57 3.94 1.92
N MET A 23 14.54 3.05 0.93
CA MET A 23 13.43 2.10 0.75
C MET A 23 13.24 1.17 1.94
N SER A 24 14.34 0.63 2.48
CA SER A 24 14.26 -0.25 3.66
C SER A 24 13.78 0.50 4.91
N GLU A 25 14.31 1.69 5.16
CA GLU A 25 13.95 2.49 6.34
C GLU A 25 12.51 3.01 6.22
N GLU A 26 12.09 3.46 5.06
CA GLU A 26 10.73 3.94 4.86
C GLU A 26 9.72 2.79 4.98
N HIS A 27 10.04 1.62 4.42
CA HIS A 27 9.25 0.41 4.63
C HIS A 27 9.11 0.07 6.13
N LYS A 28 10.20 0.16 6.91
CA LYS A 28 10.15 -0.11 8.35
C LYS A 28 9.27 0.89 9.10
N ASN A 29 9.33 2.17 8.72
CA ASN A 29 8.54 3.21 9.36
C ASN A 29 7.05 3.12 9.00
N LEU A 30 6.74 2.74 7.75
CA LEU A 30 5.36 2.58 7.28
C LEU A 30 4.74 1.23 7.65
N GLY A 31 5.55 0.17 7.77
CA GLY A 31 5.10 -1.20 7.96
C GLY A 31 4.66 -1.90 6.67
N TYR A 32 4.76 -1.23 5.52
CA TYR A 32 4.44 -1.73 4.19
C TYR A 32 5.35 -1.08 3.14
N ARG A 33 5.26 -1.53 1.89
CA ARG A 33 6.09 -0.99 0.79
C ARG A 33 5.78 0.49 0.56
N PRO A 34 6.79 1.37 0.52
CA PRO A 34 6.56 2.79 0.27
C PRO A 34 5.74 3.01 -1.02
N PRO A 35 4.72 3.87 -0.98
CA PRO A 35 3.86 4.12 -2.13
C PRO A 35 4.62 4.86 -3.25
N PRO A 36 4.11 4.82 -4.49
CA PRO A 36 4.63 5.69 -5.55
C PRO A 36 4.55 7.16 -5.12
N GLY A 37 5.57 7.96 -5.48
CA GLY A 37 5.67 9.37 -5.05
C GLY A 37 6.12 9.55 -3.61
N SER A 38 6.56 8.48 -2.93
CA SER A 38 7.33 8.60 -1.70
C SER A 38 8.80 8.94 -1.98
N LEU A 39 9.48 9.44 -0.96
CA LEU A 39 10.90 9.78 -1.00
C LEU A 39 11.74 8.57 -1.47
N ALA A 40 11.51 7.37 -0.93
CA ALA A 40 12.22 6.18 -1.37
C ALA A 40 11.88 5.77 -2.81
N SER A 41 10.61 5.91 -3.22
CA SER A 41 10.21 5.57 -4.59
C SER A 41 10.86 6.51 -5.61
N GLU A 42 10.94 7.79 -5.30
CA GLU A 42 11.60 8.80 -6.15
C GLU A 42 13.11 8.56 -6.18
N ALA A 43 13.74 8.34 -5.03
CA ALA A 43 15.17 8.02 -4.92
C ALA A 43 15.54 6.78 -5.74
N GLN A 44 14.73 5.71 -5.72
CA GLN A 44 14.96 4.52 -6.56
C GLN A 44 14.84 4.83 -8.05
N SER A 45 13.85 5.65 -8.42
CA SER A 45 13.60 6.02 -9.81
C SER A 45 14.72 6.87 -10.40
N VAL A 46 15.28 7.77 -9.59
CA VAL A 46 16.42 8.62 -9.96
C VAL A 46 17.71 7.79 -10.00
N ALA A 47 18.01 7.03 -8.95
CA ALA A 47 19.20 6.17 -8.90
C ALA A 47 19.26 5.16 -10.06
N SER A 48 18.11 4.65 -10.54
CA SER A 48 18.04 3.75 -11.69
C SER A 48 18.43 4.41 -13.03
N LYS A 49 18.39 5.75 -13.10
CA LYS A 49 18.74 6.54 -14.29
C LYS A 49 20.18 7.04 -14.27
N HIS A 50 20.82 7.08 -13.10
CA HIS A 50 22.21 7.49 -13.00
C HIS A 50 23.14 6.36 -13.46
N GLU A 51 24.03 6.67 -14.38
CA GLU A 51 25.18 5.82 -14.70
C GLU A 51 26.04 5.68 -13.44
N THR A 52 26.64 4.50 -13.21
CA THR A 52 27.37 4.11 -12.00
C THR A 52 28.63 4.95 -11.77
N GLY A 53 28.45 6.23 -11.45
CA GLY A 53 29.48 7.19 -11.07
C GLY A 53 29.61 7.31 -9.56
N PHE A 54 30.71 7.93 -9.13
CA PHE A 54 31.00 8.18 -7.72
C PHE A 54 30.12 9.34 -7.22
N LEU A 55 28.91 9.01 -6.76
CA LEU A 55 27.99 9.98 -6.16
C LEU A 55 28.40 10.30 -4.72
N ALA A 56 28.18 11.54 -4.31
CA ALA A 56 28.44 11.99 -2.95
C ALA A 56 27.54 11.23 -1.96
N LYS A 57 28.13 10.71 -0.88
CA LYS A 57 27.34 10.08 0.18
C LYS A 57 26.70 11.15 1.06
N HIS A 58 25.40 11.05 1.21
CA HIS A 58 24.61 11.81 2.16
C HIS A 58 24.82 11.29 3.58
N ASP A 59 24.78 12.20 4.55
CA ASP A 59 24.82 11.86 5.97
C ASP A 59 23.63 10.97 6.36
N THR A 60 23.90 9.89 7.08
CA THR A 60 22.86 8.89 7.43
C THR A 60 21.75 9.47 8.30
N SER A 61 22.10 10.37 9.22
CA SER A 61 21.14 11.06 10.10
C SER A 61 20.15 11.90 9.29
N THR A 62 20.63 12.51 8.20
CA THR A 62 19.83 13.33 7.29
C THR A 62 18.85 12.48 6.49
N LEU A 63 19.33 11.33 5.97
CA LEU A 63 18.48 10.34 5.31
C LEU A 63 17.36 9.82 6.24
N GLU A 64 17.71 9.46 7.47
CA GLU A 64 16.77 8.94 8.46
C GLU A 64 15.73 10.00 8.87
N GLY A 65 16.15 11.27 9.01
CA GLY A 65 15.26 12.39 9.28
C GLY A 65 14.22 12.59 8.18
N ALA A 66 14.66 12.57 6.92
CA ALA A 66 13.77 12.74 5.76
C ALA A 66 12.79 11.57 5.61
N VAL A 67 13.26 10.33 5.79
CA VAL A 67 12.41 9.12 5.77
C VAL A 67 11.31 9.22 6.82
N ARG A 68 11.66 9.62 8.05
CA ARG A 68 10.67 9.75 9.13
C ARG A 68 9.62 10.83 8.80
N GLU A 69 10.05 11.96 8.22
CA GLU A 69 9.15 13.04 7.84
C GLU A 69 8.20 12.61 6.71
N ASP A 70 8.73 11.92 5.70
CA ASP A 70 7.93 11.42 4.58
C ASP A 70 6.95 10.33 5.01
N ALA A 71 7.41 9.37 5.82
CA ALA A 71 6.55 8.35 6.41
C ALA A 71 5.42 8.97 7.24
N ALA A 72 5.70 10.05 7.99
CA ALA A 72 4.69 10.78 8.76
C ALA A 72 3.71 11.57 7.86
N ARG A 73 4.17 12.10 6.73
CA ARG A 73 3.30 12.72 5.70
C ARG A 73 2.34 11.68 5.12
N ILE A 74 2.85 10.55 4.63
CA ILE A 74 2.06 9.45 4.06
C ILE A 74 1.05 8.92 5.08
N SER A 75 1.48 8.72 6.33
CA SER A 75 0.60 8.27 7.41
C SER A 75 -0.56 9.25 7.65
N ARG A 76 -0.33 10.56 7.55
CA ARG A 76 -1.37 11.59 7.68
C ARG A 76 -2.33 11.61 6.50
N GLU A 77 -1.81 11.49 5.28
CA GLU A 77 -2.63 11.38 4.06
C GLU A 77 -3.57 10.18 4.16
N ARG A 78 -3.05 9.02 4.58
CA ARG A 78 -3.85 7.81 4.81
C ARG A 78 -4.85 7.95 5.95
N ALA A 79 -4.46 8.57 7.05
CA ALA A 79 -5.40 8.85 8.14
C ALA A 79 -6.53 9.80 7.70
N GLY A 80 -6.28 10.68 6.72
CA GLY A 80 -7.32 11.48 6.07
C GLY A 80 -8.35 10.60 5.36
N LEU A 81 -7.89 9.64 4.56
CA LEU A 81 -8.75 8.69 3.85
C LEU A 81 -9.61 7.83 4.80
N GLU A 82 -9.02 7.36 5.91
CA GLU A 82 -9.75 6.60 6.93
C GLU A 82 -10.85 7.43 7.60
N ARG A 83 -10.62 8.74 7.84
CA ARG A 83 -11.65 9.66 8.39
C ARG A 83 -12.80 9.89 7.42
N GLU A 84 -12.54 9.78 6.12
CA GLU A 84 -13.56 9.84 5.06
C GLU A 84 -14.28 8.49 4.88
N GLY A 85 -13.99 7.50 5.74
CA GLY A 85 -14.65 6.19 5.77
C GLY A 85 -14.09 5.18 4.79
N LEU A 86 -12.99 5.50 4.09
CA LEU A 86 -12.33 4.60 3.14
C LEU A 86 -11.26 3.78 3.86
N SER A 87 -11.70 2.74 4.58
CA SER A 87 -10.78 1.83 5.26
C SER A 87 -10.39 0.66 4.35
N VAL A 88 -9.13 0.63 3.92
CA VAL A 88 -8.57 -0.41 3.01
C VAL A 88 -8.81 -1.82 3.54
N GLN A 89 -8.85 -1.97 4.87
CA GLN A 89 -9.04 -3.24 5.54
C GLN A 89 -10.47 -3.75 5.52
N ASN A 90 -11.47 -2.90 5.25
CA ASN A 90 -12.89 -3.26 5.35
C ASN A 90 -13.63 -3.15 4.01
N LEU A 91 -12.91 -2.94 2.91
CA LEU A 91 -13.52 -2.90 1.58
C LEU A 91 -13.99 -4.29 1.13
N SER A 92 -15.18 -4.34 0.54
CA SER A 92 -15.65 -5.50 -0.22
C SER A 92 -14.89 -5.62 -1.54
N GLU A 93 -14.94 -6.80 -2.17
CA GLU A 93 -14.29 -7.00 -3.47
C GLU A 93 -14.79 -6.02 -4.54
N ASP A 94 -16.08 -5.69 -4.53
CA ASP A 94 -16.66 -4.73 -5.46
C ASP A 94 -16.21 -3.30 -5.19
N GLN A 95 -16.11 -2.90 -3.91
CA GLN A 95 -15.55 -1.60 -3.54
C GLN A 95 -14.08 -1.48 -3.96
N VAL A 96 -13.29 -2.55 -3.82
CA VAL A 96 -11.90 -2.58 -4.29
C VAL A 96 -11.83 -2.47 -5.81
N ARG A 97 -12.69 -3.16 -6.55
CA ARG A 97 -12.76 -3.04 -8.02
C ARG A 97 -13.13 -1.63 -8.44
N GLN A 98 -14.10 -1.01 -7.77
CA GLN A 98 -14.48 0.38 -8.01
C GLN A 98 -13.32 1.32 -7.74
N LEU A 99 -12.65 1.18 -6.60
CA LEU A 99 -11.45 1.96 -6.26
C LEU A 99 -10.35 1.82 -7.33
N MET A 100 -10.05 0.58 -7.75
CA MET A 100 -9.09 0.33 -8.84
C MET A 100 -9.52 1.00 -10.15
N SER A 101 -10.81 0.98 -10.47
CA SER A 101 -11.32 1.59 -11.70
C SER A 101 -11.25 3.10 -11.66
N GLU A 102 -11.60 3.73 -10.54
CA GLU A 102 -11.50 5.19 -10.38
C GLU A 102 -10.03 5.63 -10.43
N GLU A 103 -9.14 4.95 -9.70
CA GLU A 103 -7.72 5.28 -9.74
C GLU A 103 -7.11 5.05 -11.14
N HIS A 104 -7.53 4.01 -11.86
CA HIS A 104 -7.13 3.81 -13.26
C HIS A 104 -7.62 4.94 -14.18
N LYS A 105 -8.85 5.43 -13.99
CA LYS A 105 -9.40 6.53 -14.80
C LYS A 105 -8.62 7.82 -14.56
N GLU A 106 -8.33 8.13 -13.29
CA GLU A 106 -7.59 9.32 -12.91
C GLU A 106 -6.13 9.27 -13.39
N LEU A 107 -5.46 8.12 -13.27
CA LEU A 107 -4.08 7.96 -13.73
C LEU A 107 -3.96 7.82 -15.25
N GLY A 108 -5.01 7.32 -15.91
CA GLY A 108 -4.99 6.94 -17.33
C GLY A 108 -4.23 5.64 -17.61
N TYR A 109 -3.75 4.94 -16.58
CA TYR A 109 -3.09 3.64 -16.66
C TYR A 109 -3.36 2.82 -15.40
N ARG A 110 -2.96 1.54 -15.42
CA ARG A 110 -3.18 0.63 -14.30
C ARG A 110 -2.50 1.14 -13.02
N PRO A 111 -3.22 1.21 -11.88
CA PRO A 111 -2.64 1.64 -10.62
C PRO A 111 -1.36 0.85 -10.31
N PRO A 112 -0.24 1.55 -10.02
CA PRO A 112 1.04 0.91 -9.78
C PRO A 112 1.04 0.15 -8.44
N PRO A 113 1.97 -0.80 -8.24
CA PRO A 113 2.15 -1.43 -6.93
C PRO A 113 2.40 -0.40 -5.82
N GLY A 114 1.79 -0.59 -4.65
CA GLY A 114 1.87 0.36 -3.53
C GLY A 114 0.88 1.53 -3.61
N SER A 115 0.09 1.62 -4.69
CA SER A 115 -1.13 2.43 -4.70
C SER A 115 -2.17 1.93 -3.70
N LEU A 116 -3.09 2.82 -3.33
CA LEU A 116 -4.23 2.49 -2.47
C LEU A 116 -5.07 1.35 -3.07
N ALA A 117 -5.39 1.45 -4.37
CA ALA A 117 -6.06 0.41 -5.15
C ALA A 117 -5.32 -0.94 -5.11
N SER A 118 -4.01 -0.95 -5.35
CA SER A 118 -3.21 -2.18 -5.38
C SER A 118 -3.10 -2.84 -4.00
N GLU A 119 -3.05 -2.05 -2.93
CA GLU A 119 -3.02 -2.57 -1.56
C GLU A 119 -4.36 -3.15 -1.15
N ALA A 120 -5.46 -2.44 -1.42
CA ALA A 120 -6.82 -2.92 -1.19
C ALA A 120 -7.06 -4.27 -1.89
N GLN A 121 -6.58 -4.40 -3.13
CA GLN A 121 -6.63 -5.66 -3.87
C GLN A 121 -5.81 -6.77 -3.21
N SER A 122 -4.62 -6.43 -2.70
CA SER A 122 -3.74 -7.40 -2.03
C SER A 122 -4.36 -7.93 -0.75
N GLU A 123 -5.02 -7.06 0.02
CA GLU A 123 -5.70 -7.47 1.26
C GLU A 123 -6.94 -8.32 1.00
N VAL A 124 -7.78 -7.97 0.02
CA VAL A 124 -8.92 -8.84 -0.35
C VAL A 124 -8.44 -10.23 -0.80
N ARG A 125 -7.37 -10.29 -1.59
CA ARG A 125 -6.78 -11.57 -2.02
C ARG A 125 -6.23 -12.39 -0.85
N LYS A 126 -5.63 -11.73 0.15
CA LYS A 126 -5.14 -12.39 1.35
C LYS A 126 -6.32 -12.98 2.14
N LYS A 127 -7.36 -12.18 2.38
CA LYS A 127 -8.59 -12.65 3.04
C LYS A 127 -9.19 -13.85 2.31
N GLN A 128 -9.27 -13.82 0.98
CA GLN A 128 -9.80 -14.94 0.19
C GLN A 128 -8.99 -16.23 0.36
N ARG A 129 -7.67 -16.15 0.55
CA ARG A 129 -6.81 -17.33 0.79
C ARG A 129 -7.03 -17.93 2.18
N ASP A 130 -7.39 -17.10 3.15
CA ASP A 130 -7.64 -17.53 4.54
C ASP A 130 -9.08 -18.04 4.74
N ILE A 131 -9.91 -18.07 3.69
CA ILE A 131 -11.25 -18.63 3.74
C ILE A 131 -11.16 -20.16 3.79
N ASP A 132 -11.66 -20.74 4.87
CA ASP A 132 -11.88 -22.18 4.97
C ASP A 132 -13.15 -22.58 4.17
N HIS A 133 -12.93 -23.08 2.96
CA HIS A 133 -13.99 -23.56 2.08
C HIS A 133 -14.76 -24.76 2.66
N GLU A 134 -14.13 -25.58 3.50
CA GLU A 134 -14.78 -26.73 4.13
C GLU A 134 -15.76 -26.27 5.20
N ALA A 135 -15.35 -25.32 6.04
CA ALA A 135 -16.24 -24.69 7.02
C ALA A 135 -17.46 -24.00 6.35
N ILE A 136 -17.27 -23.36 5.21
CA ILE A 136 -18.38 -22.77 4.42
C ILE A 136 -19.31 -23.87 3.92
N HIS A 137 -18.77 -24.95 3.36
CA HIS A 137 -19.57 -26.06 2.84
C HIS A 137 -20.42 -26.69 3.95
N GLU A 138 -19.83 -26.98 5.12
CA GLU A 138 -20.56 -27.53 6.26
C GLU A 138 -21.66 -26.59 6.76
N ALA A 139 -21.37 -25.29 6.86
CA ALA A 139 -22.35 -24.28 7.26
C ALA A 139 -23.52 -24.24 6.27
N ALA A 140 -23.25 -24.27 4.96
CA ALA A 140 -24.26 -24.27 3.92
C ALA A 140 -25.14 -25.54 3.97
N VAL A 141 -24.54 -26.72 4.14
CA VAL A 141 -25.29 -27.99 4.27
C VAL A 141 -26.17 -27.98 5.53
N ARG A 142 -25.67 -27.46 6.64
CA ARG A 142 -26.43 -27.36 7.90
C ARG A 142 -27.63 -26.44 7.74
N ASP A 143 -27.44 -25.28 7.11
CA ASP A 143 -28.53 -24.32 6.88
C ASP A 143 -29.55 -24.87 5.88
N ALA A 144 -29.11 -25.53 4.80
CA ALA A 144 -30.01 -26.18 3.84
C ALA A 144 -30.90 -27.22 4.51
N ARG A 145 -30.34 -28.08 5.38
CA ARG A 145 -31.11 -29.07 6.16
C ARG A 145 -32.10 -28.39 7.12
N ARG A 146 -31.71 -27.28 7.76
CA ARG A 146 -32.60 -26.50 8.62
C ARG A 146 -33.79 -25.96 7.83
N ILE A 147 -33.53 -25.36 6.67
CA ILE A 147 -34.57 -24.79 5.78
C ILE A 147 -35.52 -25.89 5.27
N GLN A 148 -35.00 -27.06 4.87
CA GLN A 148 -35.84 -28.19 4.42
C GLN A 148 -36.79 -28.66 5.53
N LYS A 149 -36.29 -28.80 6.76
CA LYS A 149 -37.09 -29.18 7.92
C LYS A 149 -38.16 -28.13 8.24
N GLU A 150 -37.84 -26.84 8.15
CA GLU A 150 -38.78 -25.73 8.35
C GLU A 150 -39.87 -25.68 7.25
N ARG A 151 -39.51 -26.04 6.00
CA ARG A 151 -40.43 -26.06 4.86
C ARG A 151 -41.34 -27.30 4.81
N GLY A 152 -41.20 -28.24 5.74
CA GLY A 152 -42.04 -29.44 5.80
C GLY A 152 -41.75 -30.46 4.70
N GLU A 153 -40.63 -30.30 3.97
CA GLU A 153 -40.16 -31.29 2.99
C GLU A 153 -39.56 -32.47 3.77
N SER A 154 -40.41 -33.45 4.08
CA SER A 154 -39.95 -34.75 4.58
C SER A 154 -39.36 -35.51 3.39
N ILE A 155 -38.08 -35.93 3.53
CA ILE A 155 -37.38 -36.79 2.56
C ILE A 155 -38.09 -38.15 2.46
#